data_AF-A0A661AAU4-F1
#
_entry.id   AF-A0A661AAU4-F1
#
_cell.length_a   1.000
_cell.length_b   1.000
_cell.length_c   1.000
_cell.angle_alpha   90.00
_cell.angle_beta   90.00
_cell.angle_gamma   90.00
#
_symmetry.space_group_name_H-M   'P 1'
#
loop_
_entity.id
_entity.type
_entity.pdbx_description
1 polymer ?
#
loop_
_entity_poly.entity_id
_entity_poly.type
_entity_poly.pdbx_seq_one_letter_code
_entity_poly.pdbx_strand_id
1 'polypeptide(L)'
;MHCVICGKEFQPWGVSGFDTCKECFFKQREGIFWTGIPKGKRLKVLKSLEEAQDIFSDMWSAYIWGGVGVGKTTLAVNGLFWWRVEQFFKESFANEYLFLQRGSLYSSLHIEYTIRSNLLSVENWIDELTKRELIVLDDFGSGSEAVRSDYIVDFWHTVIDEREKERIPTIITSNLSLEQLRDVFGETIPSRIVGLVEDRIYHKEGEDYRLKGGEV
;
A
#
# COMPACT_ATOMS: atom_id res chain seq x y z
N MET A 1 -13.20 21.30 16.56
CA MET A 1 -14.60 20.83 16.47
C MET A 1 -14.78 19.67 17.44
N HIS A 2 -16.01 19.34 17.83
CA HIS A 2 -16.32 18.16 18.64
C HIS A 2 -17.08 17.15 17.80
N CYS A 3 -16.73 15.87 17.89
CA CYS A 3 -17.44 14.82 17.17
C CYS A 3 -18.83 14.61 17.75
N VAL A 4 -19.89 14.69 16.95
CA VAL A 4 -21.28 14.45 17.38
C VAL A 4 -21.58 12.98 17.72
N ILE A 5 -20.64 12.07 17.46
CA ILE A 5 -20.79 10.63 17.76
C ILE A 5 -20.08 10.24 19.05
N CYS A 6 -18.81 10.62 19.22
CA CYS A 6 -18.02 10.24 20.41
C CYS A 6 -17.67 11.40 21.34
N GLY A 7 -18.05 12.63 21.00
CA GLY A 7 -17.75 13.82 21.80
C GLY A 7 -16.28 14.26 21.80
N LYS A 8 -15.37 13.52 21.18
CA LYS A 8 -13.93 13.87 21.15
C LYS A 8 -13.70 15.15 20.36
N GLU A 9 -12.82 16.00 20.87
CA GLU A 9 -12.25 17.11 20.11
C GLU A 9 -11.46 16.58 18.91
N PHE A 10 -11.59 17.26 17.77
CA PHE A 10 -10.83 16.98 16.57
C PHE A 10 -10.56 18.27 15.78
N GLN A 11 -9.45 18.27 15.06
CA GLN A 11 -9.10 19.34 14.13
C GLN A 11 -9.94 19.22 12.86
N PRO A 12 -10.48 20.33 12.30
CA PRO A 12 -11.16 20.32 11.01
C PRO A 12 -10.24 19.79 9.91
N TRP A 13 -10.63 18.67 9.31
CA TRP A 13 -9.98 18.14 8.12
C TRP A 13 -10.64 18.74 6.91
N GLY A 14 -10.11 19.86 6.39
CA GLY A 14 -10.29 20.40 5.02
C GLY A 14 -11.69 20.49 4.38
N VAL A 15 -12.75 20.06 5.06
CA VAL A 15 -14.08 19.82 4.51
C VAL A 15 -15.10 20.34 5.51
N SER A 16 -15.76 21.42 5.14
CA SER A 16 -16.99 21.87 5.80
C SER A 16 -18.09 20.82 5.57
N GLY A 17 -18.71 20.30 6.64
CA GLY A 17 -19.95 19.53 6.52
C GLY A 17 -20.03 18.21 7.29
N PHE A 18 -18.98 17.79 8.00
CA PHE A 18 -19.02 16.58 8.83
C PHE A 18 -18.67 16.89 10.29
N ASP A 19 -19.64 16.68 11.17
CA ASP A 19 -19.43 16.79 12.61
C ASP A 19 -18.89 15.50 13.23
N THR A 20 -18.15 14.67 12.49
CA THR A 20 -17.70 13.34 12.95
C THR A 20 -16.19 13.21 12.93
N CYS A 21 -15.57 12.68 14.00
CA CYS A 21 -14.13 12.45 14.02
C CYS A 21 -13.78 11.23 13.16
N LYS A 22 -12.51 11.16 12.75
CA LYS A 22 -11.92 10.07 11.97
C LYS A 22 -12.24 8.67 12.53
N GLU A 23 -12.12 8.50 13.85
CA GLU A 23 -12.39 7.20 14.51
C GLU A 23 -13.87 6.80 14.41
N CYS A 24 -14.79 7.76 14.52
CA CYS A 24 -16.22 7.49 14.39
C CYS A 24 -16.65 7.32 12.93
N PHE A 25 -16.08 8.12 12.03
CA PHE A 25 -16.26 7.95 10.58
C PHE A 25 -15.88 6.53 10.15
N PHE A 26 -14.75 6.02 10.68
CA PHE A 26 -14.26 4.66 10.50
C PHE A 26 -15.24 3.59 11.00
N LYS A 27 -15.82 3.76 12.20
CA LYS A 27 -16.79 2.82 12.78
C LYS A 27 -18.16 2.85 12.08
N GLN A 28 -18.54 3.97 11.48
CA GLN A 28 -19.86 4.14 10.86
C GLN A 28 -19.94 3.62 9.43
N ARG A 29 -18.86 3.72 8.65
CA ARG A 29 -18.84 3.36 7.23
C ARG A 29 -18.22 1.98 7.00
N GLU A 30 -18.56 1.01 7.84
CA GLU A 30 -18.23 -0.39 7.59
C GLU A 30 -18.71 -0.81 6.19
N GLY A 31 -17.92 -1.62 5.48
CA GLY A 31 -18.21 -2.05 4.11
C GLY A 31 -17.29 -1.41 3.07
N ILE A 32 -17.66 -0.25 2.52
CA ILE A 32 -17.05 0.29 1.27
C ILE A 32 -15.57 0.65 1.41
N PHE A 33 -15.18 1.31 2.51
CA PHE A 33 -13.78 1.68 2.79
C PHE A 33 -12.89 0.48 3.12
N TRP A 34 -13.49 -0.69 3.33
CA TRP A 34 -12.79 -1.94 3.63
C TRP A 34 -12.79 -2.95 2.49
N THR A 35 -13.65 -2.79 1.49
CA THR A 35 -13.73 -3.65 0.30
C THR A 35 -12.37 -3.72 -0.37
N GLY A 36 -11.70 -4.88 -0.39
CA GLY A 36 -10.36 -5.07 -0.96
C GLY A 36 -9.22 -5.14 0.08
N ILE A 37 -9.46 -4.69 1.31
CA ILE A 37 -8.48 -4.78 2.41
C ILE A 37 -8.70 -6.08 3.19
N PRO A 38 -7.66 -6.93 3.39
CA PRO A 38 -7.78 -8.18 4.16
C PRO A 38 -8.29 -7.95 5.58
N LYS A 39 -9.29 -8.74 6.02
CA LYS A 39 -9.97 -8.58 7.33
C LYS A 39 -8.99 -8.49 8.51
N GLY A 40 -7.95 -9.32 8.54
CA GLY A 40 -6.94 -9.34 9.61
C GLY A 40 -6.05 -8.09 9.68
N LYS A 41 -6.05 -7.23 8.65
CA LYS A 41 -5.31 -5.97 8.62
C LYS A 41 -6.15 -4.77 9.09
N ARG A 42 -7.48 -4.88 9.09
CA ARG A 42 -8.42 -3.80 9.41
C ARG A 42 -8.34 -3.35 10.88
N LEU A 43 -8.19 -4.29 11.80
CA LEU A 43 -8.16 -4.04 13.25
C LEU A 43 -6.96 -3.20 13.72
N LYS A 44 -5.90 -3.09 12.91
CA LYS A 44 -4.64 -2.42 13.29
C LYS A 44 -4.55 -0.96 12.83
N VAL A 45 -5.52 -0.50 12.05
CA VAL A 45 -5.51 0.82 11.38
C VAL A 45 -5.55 1.98 12.39
N LEU A 46 -6.27 1.82 13.51
CA LEU A 46 -6.54 2.93 14.43
C LEU A 46 -5.32 3.38 15.26
N LYS A 47 -4.33 2.51 15.51
CA LYS A 47 -3.19 2.83 16.40
C LYS A 47 -2.06 3.62 15.71
N SER A 48 -2.12 3.83 14.40
CA SER A 48 -1.03 4.43 13.58
C SER A 48 -1.54 5.43 12.55
N LEU A 49 -2.68 6.08 12.83
CA LEU A 49 -3.32 7.02 11.93
C LEU A 49 -2.57 8.36 11.79
N GLU A 50 -1.91 8.82 12.85
CA GLU A 50 -1.13 10.06 12.87
C GLU A 50 0.15 9.90 12.05
N GLU A 51 0.89 8.82 12.30
CA GLU A 51 2.11 8.48 11.55
C GLU A 51 1.85 8.36 10.03
N ALA A 52 0.70 7.80 9.63
CA ALA A 52 0.34 7.74 8.22
C ALA A 52 -0.04 9.12 7.63
N GLN A 53 -0.57 10.05 8.42
CA GLN A 53 -0.86 11.41 7.91
C GLN A 53 0.43 12.15 7.58
N ASP A 54 1.44 12.02 8.42
CA ASP A 54 2.73 12.66 8.17
C ASP A 54 3.42 12.07 6.94
N ILE A 55 3.34 10.76 6.74
CA ILE A 55 3.91 10.09 5.57
C ILE A 55 3.16 10.45 4.28
N PHE A 56 1.84 10.66 4.31
CA PHE A 56 1.00 10.79 3.12
C PHE A 56 0.30 12.15 3.00
N SER A 57 0.89 13.21 3.54
CA SER A 57 0.27 14.55 3.61
C SER A 57 0.00 15.21 2.25
N ASP A 58 0.89 15.01 1.29
CA ASP A 58 0.94 15.75 0.02
C ASP A 58 1.29 14.88 -1.19
N MET A 59 1.70 13.62 -0.95
CA MET A 59 1.84 12.61 -2.00
C MET A 59 1.54 11.22 -1.43
N TRP A 60 0.92 10.40 -2.27
CA TRP A 60 0.43 9.06 -1.90
C TRP A 60 1.44 7.94 -2.18
N SER A 61 2.51 8.22 -2.93
CA SER A 61 3.60 7.26 -3.19
C SER A 61 4.58 7.23 -2.03
N ALA A 62 4.91 6.04 -1.52
CA ALA A 62 5.90 5.90 -0.45
C ALA A 62 6.57 4.52 -0.48
N TYR A 63 7.84 4.48 -0.07
CA TYR A 63 8.58 3.24 0.16
C TYR A 63 8.81 3.05 1.66
N ILE A 64 8.12 2.09 2.25
CA ILE A 64 8.15 1.81 3.69
C ILE A 64 8.93 0.51 3.94
N TRP A 65 10.10 0.62 4.54
CA TRP A 65 10.98 -0.53 4.78
C TRP A 65 11.32 -0.72 6.26
N GLY A 66 11.88 -1.88 6.64
CA GLY A 66 12.25 -2.19 8.03
C GLY A 66 12.03 -3.66 8.40
N GLY A 67 12.21 -4.00 9.68
CA GLY A 67 12.18 -5.38 10.19
C GLY A 67 10.82 -6.11 10.08
N VAL A 68 10.81 -7.42 10.30
CA VAL A 68 9.57 -8.21 10.31
C VAL A 68 8.69 -7.77 11.49
N GLY A 69 7.39 -7.59 11.22
CA GLY A 69 6.43 -7.32 12.28
C GLY A 69 6.54 -5.95 12.96
N VAL A 70 7.18 -4.97 12.32
CA VAL A 70 7.32 -3.59 12.85
C VAL A 70 6.17 -2.64 12.50
N GLY A 71 5.28 -3.01 11.57
CA GLY A 71 4.08 -2.24 11.25
C GLY A 71 3.96 -1.71 9.83
N LYS A 72 4.90 -2.03 8.93
CA LYS A 72 4.93 -1.53 7.54
C LYS A 72 3.62 -1.71 6.78
N THR A 73 3.06 -2.93 6.76
CA THR A 73 1.78 -3.17 6.10
C THR A 73 0.65 -2.37 6.73
N THR A 74 0.67 -2.18 8.06
CA THR A 74 -0.34 -1.37 8.73
C THR A 74 -0.27 0.08 8.25
N LEU A 75 0.93 0.66 8.13
CA LEU A 75 1.12 2.00 7.58
C LEU A 75 0.64 2.10 6.13
N ALA A 76 0.95 1.11 5.30
CA ALA A 76 0.48 1.11 3.91
C ALA A 76 -1.06 1.03 3.79
N VAL A 77 -1.69 0.22 4.65
CA VAL A 77 -3.16 0.15 4.73
C VAL A 77 -3.75 1.48 5.20
N ASN A 78 -3.09 2.17 6.15
CA ASN A 78 -3.52 3.50 6.60
C ASN A 78 -3.39 4.55 5.49
N GLY A 79 -2.30 4.53 4.71
CA GLY A 79 -2.12 5.41 3.55
C GLY A 79 -3.22 5.21 2.50
N LEU A 80 -3.47 3.95 2.12
CA LEU A 80 -4.58 3.58 1.24
C LEU A 80 -5.93 4.06 1.80
N PHE A 81 -6.16 3.90 3.09
CA PHE A 81 -7.38 4.38 3.73
C PHE A 81 -7.52 5.90 3.62
N TRP A 82 -6.44 6.64 3.91
CA TRP A 82 -6.42 8.10 3.78
C TRP A 82 -6.71 8.56 2.35
N TRP A 83 -6.09 7.90 1.37
CA TRP A 83 -6.38 8.13 -0.04
C TRP A 83 -7.86 7.94 -0.36
N ARG A 84 -8.47 6.84 0.11
CA ARG A 84 -9.91 6.57 -0.10
C ARG A 84 -10.81 7.63 0.53
N VAL A 85 -10.46 8.10 1.72
CA VAL A 85 -11.18 9.19 2.38
C VAL A 85 -11.09 10.46 1.53
N GLU A 86 -9.91 10.78 1.00
CA GLU A 86 -9.73 11.92 0.10
C GLU A 86 -10.55 11.79 -1.19
N GLN A 87 -10.55 10.61 -1.84
CA GLN A 87 -11.34 10.38 -3.05
C GLN A 87 -12.86 10.50 -2.80
N PHE A 88 -13.33 9.98 -1.67
CA PHE A 88 -14.73 10.13 -1.26
C PHE A 88 -15.14 11.60 -1.17
N PHE A 89 -14.28 12.46 -0.62
CA PHE A 89 -14.53 13.90 -0.54
C PHE A 89 -14.43 14.63 -1.88
N LYS A 90 -13.67 14.09 -2.83
CA LYS A 90 -13.60 14.58 -4.21
C LYS A 90 -14.82 14.15 -5.05
N GLU A 91 -15.78 13.44 -4.45
CA GLU A 91 -16.89 12.76 -5.15
C GLU A 91 -16.40 11.79 -6.25
N SER A 92 -15.13 11.39 -6.19
CA SER A 92 -14.54 10.38 -7.06
C SER A 92 -14.75 9.02 -6.41
N PHE A 93 -15.76 8.28 -6.88
CA PHE A 93 -16.11 6.95 -6.36
C PHE A 93 -15.47 5.81 -7.15
N ALA A 94 -14.47 6.10 -7.99
CA ALA A 94 -13.73 5.06 -8.68
C ALA A 94 -12.99 4.20 -7.64
N ASN A 95 -13.46 2.95 -7.45
CA ASN A 95 -12.76 1.96 -6.63
C ASN A 95 -11.57 1.39 -7.41
N GLU A 96 -10.69 2.26 -7.91
CA GLU A 96 -9.62 1.89 -8.84
C GLU A 96 -8.28 1.71 -8.15
N TYR A 97 -8.29 1.07 -7.00
CA TYR A 97 -7.08 0.74 -6.29
C TYR A 97 -6.90 -0.78 -6.16
N LEU A 98 -5.66 -1.23 -6.00
CA LEU A 98 -5.34 -2.64 -5.85
C LEU A 98 -4.36 -2.88 -4.70
N PHE A 99 -4.73 -3.76 -3.76
CA PHE A 99 -3.85 -4.20 -2.68
C PHE A 99 -3.29 -5.59 -3.00
N LEU A 100 -1.99 -5.65 -3.29
CA LEU A 100 -1.30 -6.88 -3.65
C LEU A 100 -0.48 -7.40 -2.48
N GLN A 101 -0.74 -8.65 -2.11
CA GLN A 101 0.12 -9.40 -1.21
C GLN A 101 1.06 -10.30 -2.02
N ARG A 102 2.33 -10.35 -1.61
CA ARG A 102 3.38 -11.18 -2.20
C ARG A 102 2.93 -12.59 -2.63
N GLY A 103 2.38 -13.37 -1.68
CA GLY A 103 2.07 -14.78 -1.91
C GLY A 103 0.99 -15.03 -2.95
N SER A 104 0.00 -14.13 -3.04
CA SER A 104 -1.07 -14.26 -4.04
C SER A 104 -0.57 -13.92 -5.44
N LEU A 105 0.22 -12.86 -5.59
CA LEU A 105 0.66 -12.40 -6.90
C LEU A 105 1.65 -13.36 -7.56
N TYR A 106 2.70 -13.79 -6.83
CA TYR A 106 3.67 -14.72 -7.40
C TYR A 106 3.03 -16.07 -7.70
N SER A 107 2.15 -16.58 -6.83
CA SER A 107 1.42 -17.81 -7.13
C SER A 107 0.59 -17.66 -8.41
N SER A 108 -0.08 -16.53 -8.63
CA SER A 108 -0.84 -16.27 -9.85
C SER A 108 0.05 -16.18 -11.09
N LEU A 109 1.14 -15.41 -11.05
CA LEU A 109 2.08 -15.27 -12.17
C LEU A 109 2.79 -16.58 -12.50
N HIS A 110 3.22 -17.36 -11.49
CA HIS A 110 3.85 -18.66 -11.70
C HIS A 110 2.87 -19.68 -12.27
N ILE A 111 1.63 -19.73 -11.77
CA ILE A 111 0.59 -20.62 -12.30
C ILE A 111 0.30 -20.26 -13.75
N GLU A 112 0.18 -18.97 -14.08
CA GLU A 112 -0.09 -18.52 -15.44
C GLU A 112 1.06 -18.81 -16.41
N TYR A 113 2.31 -18.51 -16.01
CA TYR A 113 3.50 -18.85 -16.78
C TYR A 113 3.62 -20.37 -17.01
N THR A 114 3.28 -21.18 -16.01
CA THR A 114 3.34 -22.65 -16.06
C THR A 114 2.16 -23.26 -16.81
N ILE A 115 0.99 -22.64 -16.76
CA ILE A 115 -0.28 -23.15 -17.28
C ILE A 115 -0.89 -22.07 -18.16
N ARG A 116 -0.63 -22.13 -19.48
CA ARG A 116 -1.33 -21.34 -20.49
C ARG A 116 -2.81 -21.74 -20.62
N SER A 117 -3.61 -21.49 -19.59
CA SER A 117 -5.08 -21.51 -19.66
C SER A 117 -5.72 -20.74 -18.49
N ASN A 118 -6.23 -19.54 -18.82
CA ASN A 118 -7.33 -18.79 -18.20
C ASN A 118 -7.31 -18.53 -16.68
N LEU A 119 -6.68 -17.42 -16.26
CA LEU A 119 -7.24 -16.61 -15.16
C LEU A 119 -7.00 -15.10 -15.33
N LEU A 120 -5.84 -14.67 -15.83
CA LEU A 120 -5.53 -13.38 -16.52
C LEU A 120 -4.21 -13.62 -17.25
N SER A 121 -3.88 -12.87 -18.32
CA SER A 121 -2.51 -12.94 -18.87
C SER A 121 -1.58 -11.97 -18.13
N VAL A 122 -0.27 -12.14 -18.24
CA VAL A 122 0.71 -11.22 -17.65
C VAL A 122 0.58 -9.82 -18.24
N GLU A 123 0.23 -9.70 -19.51
CA GLU A 123 -0.10 -8.42 -20.12
C GLU A 123 -1.33 -7.80 -19.45
N ASN A 124 -2.36 -8.59 -19.12
CA ASN A 124 -3.51 -8.09 -18.37
C ASN A 124 -3.13 -7.69 -16.94
N TRP A 125 -2.20 -8.39 -16.28
CA TRP A 125 -1.71 -7.98 -14.97
C TRP A 125 -0.93 -6.68 -15.02
N ILE A 126 -0.08 -6.50 -16.04
CA ILE A 126 0.61 -5.23 -16.27
C ILE A 126 -0.43 -4.13 -16.48
N ASP A 127 -1.42 -4.35 -17.36
CA ASP A 127 -2.49 -3.39 -17.66
C ASP A 127 -3.31 -3.00 -16.42
N GLU A 128 -3.70 -3.99 -15.62
CA GLU A 128 -4.38 -3.77 -14.35
C GLU A 128 -3.51 -2.98 -13.38
N LEU A 129 -2.20 -3.27 -13.30
CA LEU A 129 -1.32 -2.59 -12.35
C LEU A 129 -0.91 -1.20 -12.79
N THR A 130 -0.86 -0.90 -14.08
CA THR A 130 -0.52 0.44 -14.57
C THR A 130 -1.74 1.35 -14.59
N LYS A 131 -2.96 0.85 -14.79
CA LYS A 131 -4.17 1.68 -14.87
C LYS A 131 -4.78 2.08 -13.53
N ARG A 132 -4.53 1.32 -12.45
CA ARG A 132 -5.12 1.60 -11.14
C ARG A 132 -4.60 2.92 -10.57
N GLU A 133 -5.52 3.80 -10.17
CA GLU A 133 -5.25 5.11 -9.56
C GLU A 133 -4.32 5.03 -8.33
N LEU A 134 -4.36 3.92 -7.59
CA LEU A 134 -3.41 3.63 -6.53
C LEU A 134 -3.15 2.12 -6.39
N ILE A 135 -1.91 1.71 -6.21
CA ILE A 135 -1.60 0.32 -5.82
C ILE A 135 -0.80 0.26 -4.52
N VAL A 136 -1.01 -0.81 -3.77
CA VAL A 136 -0.21 -1.18 -2.61
C VAL A 136 0.53 -2.48 -2.90
N LEU A 137 1.85 -2.41 -2.96
CA LEU A 137 2.75 -3.56 -3.11
C LEU A 137 3.26 -3.98 -1.73
N ASP A 138 2.61 -4.96 -1.09
CA ASP A 138 2.98 -5.43 0.25
C ASP A 138 4.07 -6.51 0.19
N ASP A 139 5.12 -6.33 0.99
CA ASP A 139 6.26 -7.26 1.15
C ASP A 139 7.09 -7.46 -0.14
N PHE A 140 7.36 -6.36 -0.85
CA PHE A 140 8.12 -6.29 -2.09
C PHE A 140 9.58 -6.73 -1.90
N GLY A 141 10.12 -7.47 -2.87
CA GLY A 141 11.52 -7.94 -2.90
C GLY A 141 11.95 -8.96 -1.84
N SER A 142 11.09 -9.29 -0.87
CA SER A 142 11.40 -10.28 0.16
C SER A 142 10.99 -11.68 -0.29
N GLY A 143 11.92 -12.55 -0.70
CA GLY A 143 11.58 -13.93 -1.11
C GLY A 143 12.71 -14.70 -1.82
N SER A 144 12.45 -15.98 -2.10
CA SER A 144 13.36 -16.97 -2.71
C SER A 144 13.79 -16.65 -4.15
N GLU A 145 14.61 -17.52 -4.75
CA GLU A 145 15.10 -17.44 -6.15
C GLU A 145 14.01 -17.15 -7.20
N ALA A 146 12.76 -17.52 -6.94
CA ALA A 146 11.62 -17.21 -7.81
C ALA A 146 11.40 -15.70 -8.04
N VAL A 147 11.70 -14.87 -7.03
CA VAL A 147 11.64 -13.40 -7.11
C VAL A 147 12.73 -12.84 -8.04
N ARG A 148 13.80 -13.61 -8.28
CA ARG A 148 14.99 -13.22 -9.06
C ARG A 148 15.00 -13.79 -10.48
N SER A 149 13.92 -14.42 -10.93
CA SER A 149 13.82 -14.82 -12.33
C SER A 149 13.73 -13.60 -13.23
N ASP A 150 14.47 -13.58 -14.35
CA ASP A 150 14.50 -12.45 -15.31
C ASP A 150 13.09 -12.01 -15.70
N TYR A 151 12.18 -12.95 -15.87
CA TYR A 151 10.78 -12.70 -16.16
C TYR A 151 10.04 -11.84 -15.12
N ILE A 152 10.25 -12.13 -13.83
CA ILE A 152 9.64 -11.37 -12.73
C ILE A 152 10.29 -10.00 -12.59
N VAL A 153 11.61 -9.92 -12.85
CA VAL A 153 12.34 -8.65 -12.89
C VAL A 153 11.78 -7.76 -14.01
N ASP A 154 11.60 -8.27 -15.22
CA ASP A 154 11.04 -7.55 -16.37
C ASP A 154 9.60 -7.10 -16.13
N PHE A 155 8.78 -7.95 -15.52
CA PHE A 155 7.42 -7.60 -15.12
C PHE A 155 7.39 -6.40 -14.17
N TRP A 156 8.16 -6.46 -13.08
CA TRP A 156 8.18 -5.38 -12.10
C TRP A 156 8.85 -4.12 -12.63
N HIS A 157 9.88 -4.26 -13.47
CA HIS A 157 10.47 -3.14 -14.17
C HIS A 157 9.41 -2.40 -14.98
N THR A 158 8.65 -3.12 -15.80
CA THR A 158 7.59 -2.52 -16.63
C THR A 158 6.52 -1.83 -15.79
N VAL A 159 6.01 -2.48 -14.75
CA VAL A 159 4.96 -1.90 -13.88
C VAL A 159 5.46 -0.64 -13.16
N ILE A 160 6.65 -0.67 -12.57
CA ILE A 160 7.16 0.46 -11.78
C ILE A 160 7.58 1.61 -12.70
N ASP A 161 8.21 1.32 -13.85
CA ASP A 161 8.63 2.32 -14.83
C ASP A 161 7.43 3.11 -15.39
N GLU A 162 6.34 2.42 -15.78
CA GLU A 162 5.13 3.11 -16.27
C GLU A 162 4.45 3.95 -15.18
N ARG A 163 4.37 3.44 -13.95
CA ARG A 163 3.79 4.20 -12.83
C ARG A 163 4.65 5.39 -12.43
N GLU A 164 5.97 5.29 -12.53
CA GLU A 164 6.88 6.42 -12.28
C GLU A 164 6.73 7.51 -13.35
N LYS A 165 6.74 7.15 -14.64
CA LYS A 165 6.53 8.10 -15.74
C LYS A 165 5.21 8.85 -15.63
N GLU A 166 4.13 8.13 -15.37
CA GLU A 166 2.77 8.69 -15.27
C GLU A 166 2.45 9.22 -13.87
N ARG A 167 3.41 9.15 -12.93
CA ARG A 167 3.27 9.62 -11.53
C ARG A 167 2.06 9.04 -10.82
N ILE A 168 1.77 7.76 -11.05
CA ILE A 168 0.59 7.09 -10.50
C ILE A 168 0.90 6.59 -9.08
N PRO A 169 0.15 7.04 -8.05
CA PRO A 169 0.37 6.72 -6.65
C PRO A 169 0.67 5.26 -6.33
N THR A 170 1.79 4.99 -5.66
CA THR A 170 2.21 3.62 -5.35
C THR A 170 2.80 3.51 -3.96
N ILE A 171 2.17 2.73 -3.10
CA ILE A 171 2.67 2.45 -1.75
C ILE A 171 3.39 1.10 -1.77
N ILE A 172 4.67 1.08 -1.42
CA ILE A 172 5.49 -0.13 -1.42
C ILE A 172 5.92 -0.42 0.01
N THR A 173 5.75 -1.65 0.47
CA THR A 173 6.36 -2.12 1.72
C THR A 173 7.42 -3.17 1.44
N SER A 174 8.54 -3.15 2.17
CA SER A 174 9.61 -4.15 1.99
C SER A 174 10.33 -4.48 3.29
N ASN A 175 10.91 -5.68 3.42
CA ASN A 175 11.90 -5.93 4.48
C ASN A 175 13.32 -5.53 4.07
N LEU A 176 13.51 -5.09 2.83
CA LEU A 176 14.79 -4.65 2.29
C LEU A 176 14.83 -3.13 2.28
N SER A 177 16.00 -2.55 2.55
CA SER A 177 16.30 -1.18 2.14
C SER A 177 16.41 -1.11 0.61
N LEU A 178 16.41 0.10 0.03
CA LEU A 178 16.62 0.28 -1.42
C LEU A 178 18.00 -0.26 -1.88
N GLU A 179 19.01 -0.16 -1.03
CA GLU A 179 20.34 -0.73 -1.30
C GLU A 179 20.29 -2.25 -1.37
N GLN A 180 19.63 -2.90 -0.40
CA GLN A 180 19.44 -4.36 -0.43
C GLN A 180 18.53 -4.79 -1.57
N LEU A 181 17.57 -3.95 -1.97
CA LEU A 181 16.68 -4.21 -3.10
C LEU A 181 17.44 -4.19 -4.43
N ARG A 182 18.44 -3.30 -4.55
CA ARG A 182 19.37 -3.26 -5.68
C ARG A 182 20.18 -4.54 -5.82
N ASP A 183 20.59 -5.16 -4.72
CA ASP A 183 21.26 -6.46 -4.77
C ASP A 183 20.36 -7.58 -5.31
N VAL A 184 19.03 -7.40 -5.26
CA VAL A 184 18.04 -8.39 -5.73
C VAL A 184 17.61 -8.15 -7.17
N PHE A 185 17.38 -6.90 -7.56
CA PHE A 185 16.76 -6.52 -8.83
C PHE A 185 17.68 -5.73 -9.78
N GLY A 186 18.91 -5.43 -9.37
CA GLY A 186 19.79 -4.51 -10.08
C GLY A 186 19.41 -3.04 -9.85
N GLU A 187 20.06 -2.13 -10.58
CA GLU A 187 19.94 -0.67 -10.39
C GLU A 187 18.61 -0.09 -10.88
N THR A 188 17.96 -0.72 -11.86
CA THR A 188 16.83 -0.12 -12.58
C THR A 188 15.59 0.04 -11.71
N ILE A 189 15.13 -1.05 -11.09
CA ILE A 189 13.91 -1.04 -10.25
C ILE A 189 14.03 -0.10 -9.05
N PRO A 190 15.08 -0.17 -8.19
CA PRO A 190 15.24 0.75 -7.08
C PRO A 190 15.33 2.21 -7.53
N SER A 191 16.00 2.50 -8.64
CA SER A 191 16.08 3.86 -9.21
C SER A 191 14.70 4.40 -9.59
N ARG A 192 13.86 3.58 -10.25
CA ARG A 192 12.47 3.95 -10.55
C ARG A 192 11.62 4.11 -9.30
N ILE A 193 11.81 3.27 -8.28
CA ILE A 193 11.13 3.44 -6.99
C ILE A 193 11.50 4.80 -6.39
N VAL A 194 12.78 5.19 -6.40
CA VAL A 194 13.22 6.51 -5.94
C VAL A 194 12.57 7.64 -6.73
N GLY A 195 12.48 7.53 -8.06
CA GLY A 195 11.75 8.52 -8.89
C GLY A 195 10.27 8.62 -8.56
N LEU A 196 9.64 7.49 -8.23
CA LEU A 196 8.21 7.38 -7.92
C LEU A 196 7.83 7.89 -6.53
N VAL A 197 8.69 7.66 -5.53
CA VAL A 197 8.43 8.02 -4.12
C VAL A 197 9.19 9.26 -3.66
N GLU A 198 10.13 9.75 -4.46
CA GLU A 198 10.99 10.90 -4.16
C GLU A 198 11.68 10.76 -2.80
N ASP A 199 11.37 11.65 -1.86
CA ASP A 199 11.91 11.67 -0.50
C ASP A 199 11.13 10.79 0.49
N ARG A 200 10.02 10.16 0.08
CA ARG A 200 9.15 9.34 0.95
C ARG A 200 9.65 7.92 1.15
N ILE A 201 10.89 7.84 1.57
CA ILE A 201 11.57 6.59 1.92
C ILE A 201 11.57 6.50 3.45
N TYR A 202 10.63 5.73 3.99
CA TYR A 202 10.40 5.65 5.43
C TYR A 202 10.95 4.35 6.02
N HIS A 203 11.87 4.47 6.97
CA HIS A 203 12.35 3.33 7.76
C HIS A 203 11.46 3.13 9.01
N LYS A 204 10.66 2.07 9.02
CA LYS A 204 9.85 1.69 10.17
C LYS A 204 10.66 0.83 11.12
N GLU A 205 11.09 1.45 12.21
CA GLU A 205 11.73 0.77 13.34
C GLU A 205 10.70 0.34 14.39
N GLY A 206 11.06 -0.67 15.18
CA GLY A 206 10.24 -1.15 16.28
C GLY A 206 10.49 -2.63 16.58
N GLU A 207 9.92 -3.08 17.70
CA GLU A 207 9.90 -4.50 18.04
C GLU A 207 8.78 -5.22 17.25
N ASP A 208 8.96 -6.51 17.01
CA ASP A 208 7.93 -7.32 16.36
C ASP A 208 6.69 -7.39 17.27
N TYR A 209 5.64 -6.63 16.93
CA TYR A 209 4.39 -6.59 17.69
C TYR A 209 3.69 -7.95 17.70
N ARG A 210 4.02 -8.87 16.77
CA ARG A 210 3.47 -10.22 16.73
C ARG A 210 4.00 -11.07 17.88
N LEU A 211 5.22 -10.77 18.37
CA LEU A 211 5.83 -11.46 19.50
C LEU A 211 5.30 -10.97 20.85
N LYS A 212 4.72 -9.76 20.91
CA LYS A 212 4.18 -9.18 22.14
C LYS A 212 2.85 -9.77 22.63
N GLY A 213 2.26 -10.72 21.92
CA GLY A 213 1.11 -11.49 22.41
C GLY A 213 -0.15 -10.66 22.72
N GLY A 214 -1.08 -10.64 21.77
CA GLY A 214 -2.50 -10.84 22.14
C GLY A 214 -3.24 -9.80 22.98
N GLU A 215 -2.89 -8.51 22.99
CA GLU A 215 -3.83 -7.46 23.43
C GLU A 215 -3.94 -6.36 22.36
N VAL A 216 -4.92 -6.54 21.47
CA VAL A 216 -5.42 -5.47 20.59
C VAL A 216 -6.49 -4.71 21.33
#